data_AF-A0A8H8XTG9-F1
#
_entry.id   AF-A0A8H8XTG9-F1
#
_cell.length_a   1.000
_cell.length_b   1.000
_cell.length_c   1.000
_cell.angle_alpha   90.00
_cell.angle_beta   90.00
_cell.angle_gamma   90.00
#
_symmetry.space_group_name_H-M   'P 1'
#
loop_
_entity.id
_entity.type
_entity.pdbx_description
1 polymer ?
#
loop_
_entity_poly.entity_id
_entity_poly.type
_entity_poly.pdbx_seq_one_letter_code
_entity_poly.pdbx_strand_id
1 'polypeptide(L)'
;MPLLSLTGLLLAATGSVAVDFELRQPAPRQAAVHLCFRGTGQQVRYELEVLAQGPAGRSRSRQAGRLEAGEEARCPLADGVRMAGASRIEGRLLWWVDGLEQPAETRELRLE
;
A
#
# COMPACT_ATOMS: atom_id res chain seq x y z
N MET A 1 51.19 19.59 6.36
CA MET A 1 50.86 18.80 7.58
C MET A 1 49.45 19.20 8.02
N PRO A 2 48.61 18.23 8.43
CA PRO A 2 47.41 17.77 7.71
C PRO A 2 46.11 18.36 8.31
N LEU A 3 44.93 18.30 7.67
CA LEU A 3 44.03 17.14 7.73
C LEU A 3 42.84 17.40 6.77
N LEU A 4 42.78 16.65 5.66
CA LEU A 4 41.54 16.50 4.88
C LEU A 4 40.71 15.42 5.57
N SER A 5 39.67 15.83 6.30
CA SER A 5 38.68 14.92 6.85
C SER A 5 37.80 14.42 5.71
N LEU A 6 38.01 13.17 5.30
CA LEU A 6 37.09 12.45 4.42
C LEU A 6 35.94 11.91 5.27
N THR A 7 34.88 12.71 5.42
CA THR A 7 33.60 12.24 5.93
C THR A 7 32.94 11.40 4.84
N GLY A 8 33.23 10.10 4.81
CA GLY A 8 32.56 9.15 3.93
C GLY A 8 31.11 8.98 4.35
N LEU A 9 30.19 9.58 3.60
CA LEU A 9 28.75 9.30 3.73
C LEU A 9 28.50 7.90 3.16
N LEU A 10 28.32 6.92 4.05
CA LEU A 10 27.77 5.61 3.69
C LEU A 10 26.29 5.79 3.33
N LEU A 11 25.98 6.03 2.06
CA LEU A 11 24.62 5.84 1.55
C LEU A 11 24.34 4.34 1.53
N ALA A 12 23.63 3.85 2.55
CA ALA A 12 23.00 2.54 2.48
C ALA A 12 22.06 2.54 1.27
N ALA A 13 22.38 1.74 0.25
CA ALA A 13 21.48 1.46 -0.85
C ALA A 13 20.35 0.58 -0.31
N THR A 14 19.35 1.20 0.33
CA THR A 14 18.09 0.54 0.62
C THR A 14 17.43 0.27 -0.73
N GLY A 15 17.39 -1.00 -1.14
CA GLY A 15 16.66 -1.40 -2.34
C GLY A 15 15.24 -0.85 -2.29
N SER A 16 14.80 -0.17 -3.35
CA SER A 16 13.46 0.42 -3.39
C SER A 16 12.42 -0.67 -3.62
N VAL A 17 11.49 -0.83 -2.68
CA VAL A 17 10.28 -1.64 -2.89
C VAL A 17 9.29 -0.83 -3.70
N ALA A 18 8.87 -1.37 -4.84
CA ALA A 18 7.75 -0.85 -5.60
C ALA A 18 6.42 -1.31 -4.97
N VAL A 19 5.47 -0.40 -4.84
CA VAL A 19 4.12 -0.67 -4.37
C VAL A 19 3.13 -0.36 -5.50
N ASP A 20 2.17 -1.25 -5.68
CA ASP A 20 1.04 -1.07 -6.57
C ASP A 20 -0.23 -1.05 -5.71
N PHE A 21 -0.82 0.14 -5.55
CA PHE A 21 -2.02 0.34 -4.74
C PHE A 21 -3.10 1.04 -5.56
N GLU A 22 -4.17 0.30 -5.83
CA GLU A 22 -5.29 0.74 -6.65
C GLU A 22 -6.64 0.43 -6.03
N LEU A 23 -7.60 1.32 -6.29
CA LEU A 23 -9.02 1.08 -6.09
C LEU A 23 -9.68 0.88 -7.45
N ARG A 24 -10.46 -0.20 -7.60
CA ARG A 24 -11.10 -0.58 -8.87
C ARG A 24 -12.60 -0.75 -8.69
N GLN A 25 -13.36 -0.52 -9.76
CA GLN A 25 -14.79 -0.82 -9.84
C GLN A 25 -15.02 -2.02 -10.77
N PRO A 26 -15.05 -3.26 -10.26
CA PRO A 26 -15.28 -4.43 -11.11
C PRO A 26 -16.72 -4.52 -11.67
N ALA A 27 -17.69 -3.85 -11.04
CA ALA A 27 -19.10 -3.82 -11.44
C ALA A 27 -19.81 -2.61 -10.79
N PRO A 28 -21.02 -2.23 -11.25
CA PRO A 28 -21.78 -1.13 -10.65
C PRO A 28 -21.92 -1.26 -9.14
N ARG A 29 -21.61 -0.18 -8.41
CA ARG A 29 -21.61 -0.12 -6.93
C ARG A 29 -20.80 -1.22 -6.22
N GLN A 30 -19.83 -1.81 -6.90
CA GLN A 30 -18.86 -2.75 -6.31
C GLN A 30 -17.48 -2.12 -6.33
N ALA A 31 -16.77 -2.19 -5.22
CA ALA A 31 -15.35 -1.83 -5.14
C ALA A 31 -14.48 -3.08 -5.00
N ALA A 32 -13.25 -2.98 -5.49
CA ALA A 32 -12.15 -3.89 -5.22
C ALA A 32 -10.89 -3.08 -4.88
N VAL A 33 -10.06 -3.64 -3.99
CA VAL A 33 -8.74 -3.09 -3.67
C VAL A 33 -7.67 -4.02 -4.22
N HIS A 34 -6.71 -3.44 -4.92
CA HIS A 34 -5.51 -4.13 -5.35
C HIS A 34 -4.31 -3.59 -4.59
N LEU A 35 -3.55 -4.49 -3.94
CA LEU A 35 -2.32 -4.13 -3.24
C LEU A 35 -1.26 -5.19 -3.52
N CYS A 36 -0.16 -4.79 -4.15
CA CYS A 36 1.01 -5.63 -4.40
C CYS A 36 2.30 -4.89 -4.05
N PHE A 37 3.33 -5.67 -3.70
CA PHE A 37 4.68 -5.17 -3.47
C PHE A 37 5.67 -5.99 -4.30
N ARG A 38 6.69 -5.32 -4.86
CA ARG A 38 7.82 -5.93 -5.58
C ARG A 38 9.12 -5.35 -5.05
N GLY A 39 10.12 -6.18 -4.83
CA GLY A 39 11.41 -5.78 -4.30
C GLY A 39 12.49 -6.80 -4.62
N THR A 40 13.51 -6.89 -3.77
CA THR A 40 14.63 -7.84 -3.93
C THR A 40 14.93 -8.63 -2.65
N GLY A 41 13.93 -8.81 -1.78
CA GLY A 41 14.03 -9.54 -0.50
C GLY A 41 13.73 -8.71 0.75
N GLN A 42 13.24 -7.47 0.59
CA GLN A 42 12.95 -6.59 1.73
C GLN A 42 11.72 -7.08 2.51
N GLN A 43 11.74 -6.93 3.83
CA GLN A 43 10.58 -7.18 4.68
C GLN A 43 9.62 -6.01 4.63
N VAL A 44 8.40 -6.25 4.16
CA VAL A 44 7.31 -5.27 4.11
C VAL A 44 6.34 -5.53 5.24
N ARG A 45 5.97 -4.47 5.97
CA ARG A 45 4.77 -4.44 6.82
C ARG A 45 3.80 -3.43 6.21
N TYR A 46 2.50 -3.72 6.26
CA TYR A 46 1.48 -2.79 5.80
C TYR A 46 0.27 -2.76 6.72
N GLU A 47 -0.42 -1.63 6.72
CA GLU A 47 -1.72 -1.37 7.34
C GLU A 47 -2.57 -0.59 6.34
N LEU A 48 -3.68 -1.19 5.91
CA LEU A 48 -4.64 -0.63 4.97
C LEU A 48 -5.95 -0.34 5.72
N GLU A 49 -6.42 0.90 5.63
CA GLU A 49 -7.77 1.29 6.03
C GLU A 49 -8.60 1.62 4.79
N VAL A 50 -9.80 1.06 4.69
CA VAL A 50 -10.74 1.32 3.60
C VAL A 50 -12.03 1.87 4.19
N LEU A 51 -12.44 3.05 3.75
CA LEU A 51 -13.71 3.67 4.08
C LEU A 51 -14.62 3.58 2.87
N ALA A 52 -15.80 2.98 3.03
CA ALA A 52 -16.84 3.01 2.01
C ALA A 52 -18.04 3.79 2.51
N GLN A 53 -18.65 4.56 1.62
CA GLN A 53 -19.85 5.35 1.88
C GLN A 53 -20.87 5.07 0.79
N GLY A 54 -22.13 4.88 1.19
CA GLY A 54 -23.25 4.68 0.28
C GLY A 54 -24.58 5.04 0.93
N PRO A 55 -25.73 4.79 0.26
CA PRO A 55 -27.05 5.12 0.78
C PRO A 55 -27.38 4.42 2.10
N ALA A 56 -26.83 3.21 2.32
CA ALA A 56 -27.01 2.46 3.55
C ALA A 56 -26.13 2.95 4.72
N GLY A 57 -25.28 3.96 4.49
CA GLY A 57 -24.38 4.53 5.49
C GLY A 57 -22.90 4.36 5.14
N ARG A 58 -22.06 4.36 6.19
CA ARG A 58 -20.59 4.26 6.07
C ARG A 58 -20.12 2.95 6.68
N SER A 59 -19.14 2.31 6.04
CA SER A 59 -18.41 1.18 6.60
C SER A 59 -16.91 1.45 6.57
N ARG A 60 -16.19 0.80 7.50
CA ARG A 60 -14.74 0.88 7.64
C ARG A 60 -14.19 -0.53 7.74
N SER A 61 -13.21 -0.84 6.91
CA SER A 61 -12.42 -2.07 6.99
C SER A 61 -10.97 -1.71 7.28
N ARG A 62 -10.29 -2.56 8.05
CA ARG A 62 -8.86 -2.45 8.33
C ARG A 62 -8.19 -3.79 8.14
N GLN A 63 -7.05 -3.79 7.48
CA GLN A 63 -6.25 -4.98 7.25
C GLN A 63 -4.79 -4.66 7.44
N ALA A 64 -4.05 -5.58 8.06
CA ALA A 64 -2.62 -5.46 8.23
C ALA A 64 -1.95 -6.77 7.86
N GLY A 65 -0.68 -6.70 7.47
CA GLY A 65 0.08 -7.89 7.12
C GLY A 65 1.57 -7.63 7.03
N ARG A 66 2.31 -8.72 6.85
CA ARG A 66 3.75 -8.72 6.59
C ARG A 66 4.06 -9.69 5.46
N LEU A 67 5.03 -9.35 4.63
CA LEU A 67 5.51 -10.19 3.54
C LEU A 67 6.95 -9.84 3.19
N GLU A 68 7.63 -10.75 2.51
CA GLU A 68 8.91 -10.46 1.86
C GLU A 68 8.65 -10.05 0.41
N ALA A 69 9.11 -8.87 0.01
CA ALA A 69 8.96 -8.35 -1.34
C ALA A 69 10.09 -8.91 -2.22
N GLY A 70 9.77 -9.90 -3.05
CA GLY A 70 10.69 -10.49 -4.04
C GLY A 70 10.56 -9.86 -5.43
N GLU A 71 11.33 -10.39 -6.39
CA GLU A 71 11.29 -9.94 -7.78
C GLU A 71 9.91 -10.19 -8.42
N GLU A 72 9.27 -11.31 -8.05
CA GLU A 72 7.86 -11.55 -8.32
C GLU A 72 6.98 -10.73 -7.36
N ALA A 73 5.97 -10.08 -7.91
CA ALA A 73 5.05 -9.26 -7.13
C ALA A 73 4.26 -10.14 -6.15
N ARG A 74 4.25 -9.75 -4.87
CA ARG A 74 3.44 -10.39 -3.82
C ARG A 74 2.20 -9.53 -3.56
N CYS A 75 1.04 -10.11 -3.80
CA CYS A 75 -0.24 -9.40 -3.76
C CYS A 75 -1.12 -9.88 -2.59
N PRO A 76 -0.97 -9.32 -1.38
CA PRO A 76 -1.82 -9.67 -0.24
C PRO A 76 -3.31 -9.35 -0.49
N LEU A 77 -3.60 -8.48 -1.45
CA LEU A 77 -4.96 -8.15 -1.89
C LEU A 77 -5.05 -8.17 -3.41
N ALA A 78 -5.18 -9.37 -3.98
CA ALA A 78 -5.38 -9.56 -5.42
C ALA A 78 -6.86 -9.61 -5.81
N ASP A 79 -7.69 -10.32 -5.03
CA ASP A 79 -9.09 -10.63 -5.38
C ASP A 79 -10.11 -9.58 -4.94
N GLY A 80 -9.63 -8.46 -4.38
CA GLY A 80 -10.45 -7.34 -3.97
C GLY A 80 -11.27 -7.58 -2.70
N VAL A 81 -11.20 -6.64 -1.76
CA VAL A 81 -12.24 -6.52 -0.73
C VAL A 81 -13.51 -6.03 -1.41
N ARG A 82 -14.48 -6.93 -1.63
CA ARG A 82 -15.76 -6.57 -2.25
C ARG A 82 -16.65 -5.83 -1.25
N MET A 83 -16.93 -4.57 -1.58
CA MET A 83 -17.88 -3.75 -0.83
C MET A 83 -19.05 -3.41 -1.76
N ALA A 84 -20.24 -3.91 -1.42
CA ALA A 84 -21.45 -3.72 -2.22
C ALA A 84 -22.24 -2.51 -1.72
N GLY A 85 -22.89 -1.80 -2.64
CA GLY A 85 -23.81 -0.70 -2.30
C GLY A 85 -23.11 0.60 -1.89
N ALA A 86 -21.80 0.70 -2.09
CA ALA A 86 -21.05 1.93 -1.92
C ALA A 86 -21.23 2.86 -3.14
N SER A 87 -21.16 4.17 -2.91
CA SER A 87 -21.06 5.22 -3.93
C SER A 87 -19.69 5.91 -3.93
N ARG A 88 -18.92 5.79 -2.84
CA ARG A 88 -17.56 6.30 -2.71
C ARG A 88 -16.74 5.35 -1.86
N ILE A 89 -15.48 5.16 -2.23
CA ILE A 89 -14.49 4.40 -1.49
C ILE A 89 -13.21 5.25 -1.39
N GLU A 90 -12.63 5.27 -0.19
CA GLU A 90 -11.33 5.86 0.10
C GLU A 90 -10.46 4.78 0.75
N GLY A 91 -9.21 4.66 0.30
CA GLY A 91 -8.24 3.73 0.84
C GLY A 91 -6.97 4.46 1.26
N ARG A 92 -6.49 4.16 2.47
CA ARG A 92 -5.25 4.71 3.04
C ARG A 92 -4.31 3.58 3.43
N LEU A 93 -3.11 3.60 2.86
CA LEU A 93 -2.05 2.63 3.09
C LEU A 93 -0.93 3.28 3.91
N LEU A 94 -0.66 2.72 5.09
CA LEU A 94 0.58 2.91 5.83
C LEU A 94 1.46 1.68 5.61
N TRP A 95 2.75 1.88 5.38
CA TRP A 95 3.64 0.78 5.05
C TRP A 95 5.09 1.07 5.44
N TRP A 96 5.82 -0.01 5.67
CA TRP A 96 7.21 0.01 6.14
C TRP A 96 8.02 -0.99 5.33
N VAL A 97 9.27 -0.62 5.04
CA VAL A 97 10.27 -1.45 4.36
C VAL A 97 11.44 -1.62 5.32
N ASP A 98 11.74 -2.86 5.70
CA ASP A 98 12.78 -3.21 6.69
C ASP A 98 12.66 -2.39 7.99
N GLY A 99 11.43 -2.11 8.40
CA GLY A 99 11.11 -1.33 9.60
C GLY A 99 11.10 0.19 9.40
N LEU A 100 11.57 0.70 8.26
CA LEU A 100 11.54 2.13 7.92
C LEU A 100 10.19 2.50 7.31
N GLU A 101 9.52 3.47 7.91
CA GLU A 101 8.23 3.97 7.41
C GLU A 101 8.39 4.64 6.06
N GLN A 102 7.49 4.29 5.15
CA GLN A 102 7.41 4.88 3.82
C GLN A 102 6.30 5.95 3.79
N PRO A 103 6.31 6.86 2.81
CA PRO A 103 5.21 7.80 2.61
C PRO A 103 3.87 7.08 2.48
N ALA A 104 2.87 7.53 3.24
CA ALA A 104 1.53 6.99 3.18
C ALA A 104 0.90 7.21 1.79
N GLU A 105 0.16 6.21 1.31
CA GLU A 105 -0.58 6.33 0.05
C GLU A 105 -2.07 6.44 0.30
N THR A 106 -2.72 7.35 -0.43
CA THR A 106 -4.18 7.50 -0.40
C THR A 106 -4.74 7.40 -1.81
N ARG A 107 -5.86 6.71 -1.95
CA ARG A 107 -6.62 6.56 -3.18
C ARG A 107 -8.09 6.78 -2.89
N GLU A 108 -8.80 7.30 -3.89
CA GLU A 108 -10.24 7.49 -3.83
C GLU A 108 -10.87 7.08 -5.15
N LEU A 109 -12.05 6.46 -5.09
CA LEU A 109 -12.85 6.14 -6.25
C LEU A 109 -14.33 6.41 -5.95
N ARG A 110 -14.99 7.14 -6.85
CA ARG A 110 -16.44 7.26 -6.90
C ARG A 110 -16.98 6.13 -7.76
N LEU A 111 -18.01 5.44 -7.25
CA LEU A 111 -18.60 4.29 -7.92
C LEU A 111 -19.84 4.70 -8.71
N GLU A 112 -19.94 4.19 -9.92
CA GLU A 112 -21.11 4.30 -10.80
C GLU A 112 -22.17 3.23 -10.52
#